data_AF-A0A1Y4N910-F1
#
_entry.id   AF-A0A1Y4N910-F1
#
_cell.length_a   1.000
_cell.length_b   1.000
_cell.length_c   1.000
_cell.angle_alpha   90.00
_cell.angle_beta   90.00
_cell.angle_gamma   90.00
#
_symmetry.space_group_name_H-M   'P 1'
#
loop_
_entity.id
_entity.type
_entity.pdbx_description
1 polymer ?
#
loop_
_entity_poly.entity_id
_entity_poly.type
_entity_poly.pdbx_seq_one_letter_code
_entity_poly.pdbx_strand_id
1 'polypeptide(L)'
;ADCSGCEHKSRCLYKYNAEKNPDRNKVMKINERWEELKEESNANIQSEEGILKRQTRSIQTEGHFGDIKENENFRRFNYRSEEKVYKEFMLYAIGRNIMKYHRFLHHEIEKYEGKQEQKTA
;
A
#
# COMPACT_ATOMS: atom_id res chain seq x y z
N ALA A 1 -31.80 -20.14 -6.43
CA ALA A 1 -32.77 -19.34 -5.66
C ALA A 1 -33.28 -18.23 -6.57
N ASP A 2 -34.58 -18.18 -6.82
CA ASP A 2 -35.21 -17.09 -7.53
C ASP A 2 -35.66 -16.00 -6.54
N CYS A 3 -35.78 -14.76 -7.00
CA CYS A 3 -36.22 -13.63 -6.19
C CYS A 3 -37.74 -13.42 -6.30
N SER A 4 -38.48 -14.49 -6.59
CA SER A 4 -39.93 -14.47 -6.75
C SER A 4 -40.59 -14.22 -5.39
N GLY A 5 -41.52 -13.26 -5.32
CA GLY A 5 -42.21 -12.92 -4.06
C GLY A 5 -41.37 -12.14 -3.03
N CYS A 6 -40.12 -11.75 -3.35
CA CYS A 6 -39.30 -10.97 -2.42
C CYS A 6 -39.73 -9.49 -2.37
N GLU A 7 -40.26 -9.05 -1.21
CA GLU A 7 -40.69 -7.66 -0.99
C GLU A 7 -39.56 -6.63 -1.10
N HIS A 8 -38.30 -7.06 -0.94
CA HIS A 8 -37.12 -6.20 -1.02
C HIS A 8 -36.52 -6.09 -2.42
N LYS A 9 -37.14 -6.72 -3.44
CA LYS A 9 -36.60 -6.81 -4.81
C LYS A 9 -36.29 -5.44 -5.42
N SER A 10 -37.16 -4.46 -5.19
CA SER A 10 -37.00 -3.07 -5.65
C SER A 10 -35.83 -2.32 -5.01
N ARG A 11 -35.46 -2.67 -3.76
CA ARG A 11 -34.32 -2.08 -3.04
C ARG A 11 -33.01 -2.82 -3.31
N CYS A 12 -33.07 -4.13 -3.53
CA CYS A 12 -31.90 -4.99 -3.72
C CYS A 12 -31.31 -4.94 -5.14
N LEU A 13 -32.17 -4.80 -6.16
CA LEU A 13 -31.78 -4.82 -7.57
C LEU A 13 -31.62 -3.40 -8.12
N TYR A 14 -30.39 -3.06 -8.50
CA TYR A 14 -30.08 -1.76 -9.12
C TYR A 14 -30.90 -1.55 -10.40
N LYS A 15 -31.64 -0.44 -10.45
CA LYS A 15 -32.55 -0.06 -11.55
C LYS A 15 -33.64 -1.11 -11.84
N TYR A 16 -34.19 -1.73 -10.80
CA TYR A 16 -35.32 -2.64 -10.96
C TYR A 16 -36.61 -1.90 -11.34
N ASN A 17 -37.38 -2.49 -12.24
CA ASN A 17 -38.70 -2.04 -12.64
C ASN A 17 -39.57 -3.29 -12.87
N ALA A 18 -40.70 -3.37 -12.16
CA ALA A 18 -41.56 -4.55 -12.16
C ALA A 18 -42.29 -4.78 -13.50
N GLU A 19 -42.56 -3.72 -14.27
CA GLU A 19 -43.20 -3.82 -15.58
C GLU A 19 -42.21 -4.24 -16.67
N LYS A 20 -40.95 -3.76 -16.59
CA LYS A 20 -39.94 -4.02 -17.61
C LYS A 20 -39.16 -5.31 -17.39
N ASN A 21 -38.93 -5.73 -16.15
CA ASN A 21 -38.08 -6.88 -15.83
C ASN A 21 -38.58 -7.65 -14.58
N PRO A 22 -39.82 -8.17 -14.58
CA PRO A 22 -40.40 -8.85 -13.41
C PRO A 22 -39.59 -10.08 -12.96
N ASP A 23 -38.97 -10.80 -13.90
CA ASP A 23 -38.24 -12.04 -13.66
C ASP A 23 -36.77 -11.83 -13.27
N ARG A 24 -36.33 -10.58 -13.12
CA ARG A 24 -34.94 -10.26 -12.81
C ARG A 24 -34.58 -10.77 -11.42
N ASN A 25 -33.55 -11.61 -11.34
CA ASN A 25 -33.05 -12.16 -10.08
C ASN A 25 -31.71 -11.52 -9.69
N LYS A 26 -31.42 -11.50 -8.38
CA LYS A 26 -30.08 -11.15 -7.89
C LYS A 26 -29.16 -12.29 -8.26
N VAL A 27 -28.20 -12.02 -9.13
CA VAL A 27 -27.15 -12.98 -9.47
C VAL A 27 -25.89 -12.57 -8.72
N MET A 28 -25.43 -13.47 -7.85
CA MET A 28 -24.08 -13.39 -7.30
C MET A 28 -23.13 -14.04 -8.31
N LYS A 29 -22.07 -13.33 -8.68
CA LYS A 29 -21.04 -13.84 -9.56
C LYS A 29 -19.72 -13.79 -8.82
N ILE A 30 -18.94 -14.85 -8.92
CA ILE A 30 -17.57 -14.92 -8.45
C ILE A 30 -16.70 -14.89 -9.69
N ASN A 31 -15.61 -14.13 -9.65
CA ASN A 31 -14.58 -14.19 -10.67
C ASN A 31 -13.50 -15.15 -10.17
N GLU A 32 -13.61 -16.42 -10.57
CA GLU A 32 -12.71 -17.49 -10.11
C GLU A 32 -11.25 -17.15 -10.39
N ARG A 33 -10.97 -16.61 -11.58
CA ARG A 33 -9.61 -16.19 -11.95
C ARG A 33 -9.07 -15.08 -11.05
N TRP A 34 -9.94 -14.16 -10.63
CA TRP A 34 -9.54 -13.12 -9.68
C TRP A 34 -9.22 -13.69 -8.30
N GLU A 35 -10.04 -14.62 -7.81
CA GLU A 35 -9.78 -15.27 -6.51
C GLU A 35 -8.46 -16.06 -6.53
N GLU A 36 -8.18 -16.80 -7.61
CA GLU A 36 -6.89 -17.48 -7.79
C GLU A 36 -5.70 -16.52 -7.73
N LEU A 37 -5.74 -15.43 -8.51
CA LEU A 37 -4.66 -14.43 -8.55
C LEU A 37 -4.47 -13.75 -7.19
N LYS A 38 -5.57 -13.50 -6.48
CA LYS A 38 -5.55 -12.92 -5.14
C LYS A 38 -4.92 -13.89 -4.13
N GLU A 39 -5.25 -15.17 -4.19
CA GLU A 39 -4.67 -16.20 -3.34
C GLU A 39 -3.17 -16.35 -3.61
N GLU A 40 -2.77 -16.40 -4.88
CA GLU A 40 -1.35 -16.44 -5.28
C GLU A 40 -0.59 -15.21 -4.75
N SER A 41 -1.15 -14.01 -4.93
CA SER A 41 -0.55 -12.79 -4.39
C SER A 41 -0.44 -12.82 -2.87
N ASN A 42 -1.44 -13.36 -2.18
CA ASN A 42 -1.44 -13.44 -0.72
C ASN A 42 -0.38 -14.43 -0.24
N ALA A 43 -0.28 -15.61 -0.86
CA ALA A 43 0.77 -16.59 -0.58
C ALA A 43 2.17 -16.00 -0.79
N ASN A 44 2.38 -15.27 -1.90
CA ASN A 44 3.65 -14.60 -2.17
C ASN A 44 4.02 -13.57 -1.09
N ILE A 45 3.05 -12.77 -0.63
CA ILE A 45 3.26 -11.76 0.41
C ILE A 45 3.53 -12.38 1.78
N GLN A 46 2.88 -13.51 2.09
CA GLN A 46 2.99 -14.24 3.34
C GLN A 46 4.19 -15.20 3.41
N SER A 47 4.80 -15.53 2.27
CA SER A 47 6.06 -16.30 2.22
C SER A 47 7.17 -15.61 3.02
N GLU A 48 8.17 -16.38 3.45
CA GLU A 48 9.36 -15.85 4.15
C GLU A 48 10.04 -14.73 3.35
N GLU A 49 10.20 -14.93 2.03
CA GLU A 49 10.74 -13.94 1.12
C GLU A 49 9.85 -12.68 1.06
N GLY A 50 8.53 -12.85 0.98
CA GLY A 50 7.56 -11.77 0.99
C GLY A 50 7.58 -10.97 2.28
N ILE A 51 7.70 -11.63 3.42
CA ILE A 51 7.86 -11.00 4.74
C ILE A 51 9.15 -10.18 4.78
N LEU A 52 10.28 -10.76 4.36
CA LEU A 52 11.57 -10.07 4.34
C LEU A 52 11.54 -8.83 3.44
N LYS A 53 10.95 -8.94 2.25
CA LYS A 53 10.77 -7.82 1.32
C LYS A 53 9.88 -6.72 1.92
N ARG A 54 8.78 -7.08 2.60
CA ARG A 54 7.90 -6.12 3.27
C ARG A 54 8.60 -5.37 4.40
N GLN A 55 9.36 -6.09 5.23
CA GLN A 55 10.15 -5.48 6.30
C GLN A 55 11.19 -4.52 5.73
N THR A 56 11.92 -4.95 4.69
CA THR A 56 12.92 -4.12 4.01
C THR A 56 12.30 -2.84 3.44
N ARG A 57 11.14 -2.94 2.78
CA ARG A 57 10.42 -1.78 2.25
C ARG A 57 10.01 -0.80 3.35
N SER A 58 9.51 -1.33 4.47
CA SER A 58 9.10 -0.51 5.62
C SER A 58 10.27 0.26 6.22
N ILE A 59 11.44 -0.39 6.36
CA ILE A 59 12.63 0.21 6.96
C ILE A 59 13.34 1.18 6.01
N GLN A 60 13.57 0.75 4.77
CA GLN A 60 14.38 1.51 3.82
C GLN A 60 13.55 2.56 3.10
N THR A 61 12.52 2.14 2.36
CA THR A 61 11.78 3.04 1.47
C THR A 61 10.80 3.91 2.24
N GLU A 62 9.90 3.29 2.99
CA GLU A 62 8.82 4.00 3.69
C GLU A 62 9.39 4.88 4.81
N GLY A 63 10.28 4.34 5.65
CA GLY A 63 10.97 5.11 6.68
C GLY A 63 11.73 6.31 6.11
N HIS A 64 12.44 6.14 4.99
CA HIS A 64 13.17 7.24 4.39
C HIS A 64 12.22 8.36 3.93
N PHE A 65 11.17 8.04 3.17
CA PHE A 65 10.17 9.04 2.77
C PHE A 65 9.43 9.66 3.96
N GLY A 66 9.25 8.90 5.05
CA GLY A 66 8.74 9.38 6.32
C GLY A 66 9.58 10.53 6.87
N ASP A 67 10.91 10.34 7.01
CA ASP A 67 11.73 11.45 7.51
C ASP A 67 11.77 12.61 6.52
N ILE A 68 11.76 12.36 5.18
CA ILE A 68 11.79 13.46 4.19
C ILE A 68 10.62 14.40 4.43
N LYS A 69 9.43 13.81 4.57
CA LYS A 69 8.18 14.54 4.59
C LYS A 69 7.85 15.07 5.97
N GLU A 70 7.80 14.20 6.97
CA GLU A 70 7.33 14.53 8.32
C GLU A 70 8.45 15.14 9.18
N ASN A 71 9.63 14.52 9.22
CA ASN A 71 10.69 14.96 10.13
C ASN A 71 11.47 16.17 9.60
N GLU A 72 11.70 16.22 8.29
CA GLU A 72 12.50 17.26 7.63
C GLU A 72 11.64 18.31 6.92
N ASN A 73 10.31 18.15 6.92
CA ASN A 73 9.34 19.08 6.32
C ASN A 73 9.55 19.39 4.83
N PHE A 74 10.23 18.51 4.08
CA PHE A 74 10.42 18.67 2.65
C PHE A 74 9.14 18.25 1.90
N ARG A 75 8.22 19.22 1.72
CA ARG A 75 6.90 18.98 1.09
C ARG A 75 6.82 19.38 -0.37
N ARG A 76 7.68 20.28 -0.82
CA ARG A 76 7.60 20.86 -2.16
C ARG A 76 8.99 21.25 -2.67
N PHE A 77 9.25 20.92 -3.93
CA PHE A 77 10.42 21.41 -4.67
C PHE A 77 10.30 22.91 -4.93
N ASN A 78 11.42 23.61 -4.83
CA ASN A 78 11.49 25.03 -5.14
C ASN A 78 11.54 25.26 -6.66
N TYR A 79 12.14 24.32 -7.41
CA TYR A 79 12.21 24.40 -8.87
C TYR A 79 11.07 23.64 -9.56
N ARG A 80 10.84 23.94 -10.85
CA ARG A 80 9.72 23.37 -11.63
C ARG A 80 10.12 22.53 -12.84
N SER A 81 11.27 22.81 -13.46
CA SER A 81 11.76 22.00 -14.57
C SER A 81 12.38 20.71 -14.05
N GLU A 82 12.14 19.59 -14.74
CA GLU A 82 12.62 18.25 -14.38
C GLU A 82 14.11 18.25 -14.01
N GLU A 83 14.96 18.82 -14.86
CA GLU A 83 16.42 18.88 -14.62
C GLU A 83 16.79 19.59 -13.32
N LYS A 84 16.06 20.67 -12.97
CA LYS A 84 16.33 21.45 -11.74
C LYS A 84 15.77 20.74 -10.51
N VAL A 85 14.58 20.14 -10.62
CA VAL A 85 13.99 19.29 -9.56
C VAL A 85 14.92 18.12 -9.26
N TYR A 86 15.48 17.48 -10.29
CA TYR A 86 16.44 16.41 -10.14
C TYR A 86 17.69 16.85 -9.36
N LYS A 87 18.29 18.00 -9.73
CA LYS A 87 19.46 18.56 -9.02
C LYS A 87 19.13 18.95 -7.57
N GLU A 88 17.97 19.55 -7.33
CA GLU A 88 17.50 19.88 -5.98
C GLU A 88 17.37 18.63 -5.12
N PHE A 89 16.75 17.57 -5.67
CA PHE A 89 16.59 16.31 -4.97
C PHE A 89 17.95 15.62 -4.71
N MET A 90 18.88 15.67 -5.67
CA MET A 90 20.23 15.14 -5.47
C MET A 90 20.96 15.83 -4.33
N LEU A 91 20.94 17.17 -4.29
CA LEU A 91 21.58 17.94 -3.22
C LEU A 91 20.98 17.59 -1.86
N TYR A 92 19.66 17.51 -1.79
CA TYR A 92 18.94 17.10 -0.60
C TYR A 92 19.34 15.68 -0.14
N ALA A 93 19.36 14.71 -1.06
CA ALA A 93 19.75 13.33 -0.75
C ALA A 93 21.20 13.23 -0.24
N ILE A 94 22.14 13.99 -0.81
CA ILE A 94 23.53 14.06 -0.33
C ILE A 94 23.57 14.63 1.09
N GLY A 95 22.92 15.77 1.33
CA GLY A 95 22.89 16.41 2.65
C GLY A 95 22.32 15.47 3.72
N ARG A 96 21.26 14.74 3.38
CA ARG A 96 20.68 13.74 4.26
C ARG A 96 21.61 12.56 4.51
N ASN A 97 22.30 12.04 3.51
CA ASN A 97 23.27 10.95 3.69
C ASN A 97 24.40 11.36 4.63
N ILE A 98 24.90 12.60 4.52
CA ILE A 98 25.89 13.16 5.44
C ILE A 98 25.32 13.24 6.86
N MET A 99 24.10 13.77 7.02
CA MET A 99 23.44 13.84 8.33
C MET A 99 23.24 12.46 8.95
N LYS A 100 22.78 11.48 8.17
CA LYS A 100 22.63 10.09 8.61
C LYS A 100 23.98 9.51 9.07
N TYR A 101 25.04 9.74 8.30
CA TYR A 101 26.38 9.27 8.65
C TYR A 101 26.90 9.93 9.94
N HIS A 102 26.71 11.25 10.11
CA HIS A 102 27.03 11.95 11.34
C HIS A 102 26.31 11.33 12.55
N ARG A 103 25.00 11.14 12.46
CA ARG A 103 24.19 10.51 13.53
C ARG A 103 24.68 9.10 13.87
N PHE A 104 25.13 8.35 12.86
CA PHE A 104 25.71 7.02 13.07
C PHE A 104 27.06 7.08 13.80
N LEU A 105 27.96 8.00 13.40
CA LEU A 105 29.25 8.19 14.07
C LEU A 105 29.12 8.63 15.53
N HIS A 106 28.09 9.42 15.84
CA HIS A 106 27.82 9.89 17.20
C HIS A 106 26.90 8.97 18.01
N HIS A 107 26.64 7.74 17.53
CA HIS A 107 25.80 6.75 18.20
C HIS A 107 24.37 7.22 18.49
N GLU A 108 23.85 8.19 17.71
CA GLU A 108 22.45 8.62 17.78
C GLU A 108 21.52 7.66 17.03
N ILE A 109 22.06 6.93 16.05
CA ILE A 109 21.37 5.85 15.34
C ILE A 109 22.28 4.64 15.21
N GLU A 110 21.68 3.46 15.25
CA GLU A 110 22.40 2.19 15.18
C GLU A 110 22.03 1.42 13.91
N LYS A 111 22.87 0.44 13.59
CA LYS A 111 22.59 -0.47 12.49
C LYS A 111 21.41 -1.35 12.91
N TYR A 112 20.41 -1.42 12.04
CA TYR A 112 19.28 -2.31 12.29
C TYR A 112 19.72 -3.78 12.18
N GLU A 113 19.56 -4.54 13.26
CA GLU A 113 19.97 -5.95 13.36
C GLU A 113 18.82 -6.95 13.09
N GLY A 114 17.63 -6.45 12.73
CA GLY A 114 16.42 -7.28 12.62
C GLY A 114 15.46 -7.07 13.78
N LYS A 115 14.18 -7.38 13.56
CA LYS A 115 13.20 -7.50 14.64
C LYS A 115 13.31 -8.93 15.17
N GLN A 116 13.45 -9.11 16.48
CA GLN A 116 13.26 -10.42 17.09
C GLN A 116 11.85 -10.92 16.76
N GLU A 117 11.73 -12.21 16.42
CA GLU A 117 10.45 -12.82 16.07
C GLU A 117 9.41 -12.50 17.15
N GLN A 118 8.37 -11.77 16.76
CA GLN A 118 7.17 -11.69 17.58
C GLN A 118 6.54 -13.08 17.56
N LYS A 119 6.59 -13.79 18.70
CA LYS A 119 5.76 -14.97 18.93
C LYS A 119 4.32 -14.56 18.66
N THR A 120 3.75 -15.12 17.60
CA THR A 120 2.33 -14.97 17.27
C THR A 120 1.50 -15.44 18.45
N ALA A 121 0.59 -14.59 18.92
CA ALA A 121 -0.45 -14.95 19.89
C ALA A 121 -1.54 -15.80 19.23
#